data_AF-A0A2V6NB06-F1
#
_entry.id   AF-A0A2V6NB06-F1
#
_cell.length_a   1.000
_cell.length_b   1.000
_cell.length_c   1.000
_cell.angle_alpha   90.00
_cell.angle_beta   90.00
_cell.angle_gamma   90.00
#
_symmetry.space_group_name_H-M   'P 1'
#
loop_
_entity.id
_entity.type
_entity.pdbx_description
1 polymer ?
#
loop_
_entity_poly.entity_id
_entity_poly.type
_entity_poly.pdbx_seq_one_letter_code
_entity_poly.pdbx_strand_id
1 'polypeptide(L)' 'MNARLLLLLFTATLPTFAQQTPQQLADAELPSLLTIYKDVHAHPELSTQEQRTAALLAKELKAVGCDVT' A
#
# COMPACT_ATOMS: atom_id res chain seq x y z
N MET A 1 -49.38 19.99 -16.60
CA MET A 1 -48.57 21.20 -16.36
C MET A 1 -48.10 21.20 -14.91
N ASN A 2 -46.86 21.01 -14.51
CA ASN A 2 -45.63 20.37 -15.00
C ASN A 2 -44.64 20.48 -13.82
N ALA A 3 -43.57 19.68 -13.85
CA ALA A 3 -42.27 20.06 -13.26
C ALA A 3 -41.99 19.80 -11.76
N ARG A 4 -42.66 18.85 -11.09
CA ARG A 4 -42.14 18.33 -9.81
C ARG A 4 -41.47 16.95 -9.90
N LEU A 5 -41.62 16.26 -11.02
CA LEU A 5 -41.14 14.89 -11.24
C LEU A 5 -39.87 14.82 -12.12
N LEU A 6 -39.05 15.86 -12.14
CA LEU A 6 -37.90 15.96 -13.07
C LEU A 6 -36.56 16.28 -12.39
N LEU A 7 -36.47 16.26 -11.06
CA LEU A 7 -35.24 16.63 -10.34
C LEU A 7 -34.72 15.51 -9.42
N LEU A 8 -34.64 14.29 -9.94
CA LEU A 8 -33.98 13.16 -9.27
C LEU A 8 -33.06 12.39 -10.25
N LEU A 9 -32.43 13.11 -11.17
CA LEU A 9 -31.48 12.56 -12.15
C LEU A 9 -30.21 13.42 -12.20
N PHE A 10 -29.63 13.72 -11.04
CA PHE A 10 -28.23 14.13 -10.97
C PHE A 10 -27.43 12.96 -10.40
N THR A 11 -27.36 11.89 -11.18
CA THR A 11 -26.35 10.86 -10.99
C THR A 11 -25.01 11.52 -11.20
N ALA A 12 -24.29 11.79 -10.11
CA ALA A 12 -22.92 12.29 -10.16
C ALA A 12 -22.07 11.29 -10.94
N THR A 13 -21.79 11.58 -12.22
CA THR A 13 -20.69 10.95 -12.95
C THR A 13 -19.40 11.53 -12.40
N LEU A 14 -18.98 11.03 -11.23
CA LEU A 14 -17.62 11.26 -10.80
C LEU A 14 -16.71 10.59 -11.84
N PRO A 15 -15.67 11.27 -12.32
CA PRO A 15 -14.66 10.58 -13.11
C PRO A 15 -14.08 9.49 -12.21
N THR A 16 -14.26 8.23 -12.62
CA THR A 16 -13.48 7.13 -12.07
C THR A 16 -12.02 7.47 -12.40
N PHE A 17 -11.29 8.01 -11.42
CA PHE A 17 -9.84 7.96 -11.46
C PHE A 17 -9.47 6.49 -11.68
N ALA A 18 -8.55 6.22 -12.61
CA ALA A 18 -8.07 4.87 -12.85
C ALA A 18 -7.43 4.34 -11.56
N GLN A 19 -8.21 3.64 -10.74
CA GLN A 19 -7.75 2.99 -9.53
C GLN A 19 -6.61 2.06 -9.95
N GLN A 20 -5.44 2.19 -9.33
CA GLN A 20 -4.35 1.26 -9.58
C GLN A 20 -4.84 -0.16 -9.33
N THR A 21 -4.64 -1.03 -10.31
CA THR A 21 -4.85 -2.46 -10.11
C THR A 21 -3.84 -2.98 -9.08
N PRO A 22 -4.16 -4.06 -8.35
CA PRO A 22 -3.19 -4.70 -7.46
C PRO A 22 -1.85 -5.02 -8.15
N GLN A 23 -1.88 -5.39 -9.43
CA GLN A 23 -0.67 -5.64 -10.23
C GLN A 23 0.16 -4.38 -10.41
N GLN A 24 -0.47 -3.25 -10.77
CA GLN A 24 0.25 -1.98 -10.95
C GLN A 24 0.89 -1.48 -9.64
N LEU A 25 0.24 -1.72 -8.50
CA LEU A 25 0.83 -1.41 -7.21
C LEU A 25 2.02 -2.33 -6.90
N ALA A 26 1.87 -3.63 -7.14
CA ALA A 26 2.95 -4.60 -6.93
C ALA A 26 4.17 -4.28 -7.81
N ASP A 27 3.96 -3.97 -9.09
CA ASP A 27 5.03 -3.63 -10.03
C ASP A 27 5.76 -2.35 -9.61
N ALA A 28 5.04 -1.37 -9.07
CA ALA A 28 5.62 -0.11 -8.58
C ALA A 28 6.47 -0.31 -7.31
N GLU A 29 6.04 -1.19 -6.40
CA GLU A 29 6.74 -1.46 -5.13
C GLU A 29 7.85 -2.52 -5.26
N LEU A 30 7.85 -3.33 -6.32
CA LEU A 30 8.78 -4.44 -6.47
C LEU A 30 10.27 -4.05 -6.30
N PRO A 31 10.78 -2.92 -6.85
CA PRO A 31 12.18 -2.55 -6.69
C PRO A 31 12.59 -2.28 -5.22
N SER A 32 11.73 -1.64 -4.43
CA SER A 32 12.00 -1.34 -3.02
C SER A 32 11.95 -2.63 -2.19
N LEU A 33 10.93 -3.45 -2.40
CA LEU A 33 10.75 -4.74 -1.71
C LEU A 33 11.90 -5.72 -2.02
N LEU A 34 12.41 -5.71 -3.26
CA LEU A 34 13.53 -6.56 -3.65
C LEU A 34 14.84 -6.15 -2.97
N THR A 35 14.98 -4.86 -2.62
CA THR A 35 16.11 -4.37 -1.80
C THR A 35 16.03 -4.91 -0.39
N ILE A 36 14.85 -4.83 0.25
CA ILE A 36 14.61 -5.40 1.59
C ILE A 36 14.85 -6.91 1.58
N TYR A 37 14.31 -7.62 0.59
CA TYR A 37 14.48 -9.07 0.43
C TYR A 37 15.96 -9.48 0.38
N LYS A 38 16.76 -8.78 -0.45
CA LYS A 38 18.20 -9.07 -0.59
C LYS A 38 18.96 -8.76 0.69
N ASP A 39 18.61 -7.68 1.38
CA ASP A 39 19.24 -7.32 2.64
C ASP A 39 18.99 -8.37 3.73
N VAL A 40 17.74 -8.80 3.92
CA VAL A 40 17.40 -9.84 4.88
C VAL A 40 18.08 -11.17 4.52
N HIS A 41 18.11 -11.54 3.23
CA HIS A 41 18.83 -12.74 2.78
C HIS A 41 20.34 -12.69 3.04
N ALA A 42 20.96 -11.52 2.92
CA ALA A 42 22.39 -11.35 3.16
C ALA A 42 22.76 -11.36 4.65
N HIS A 43 21.81 -11.16 5.56
CA HIS A 43 22.04 -11.01 6.99
C HIS A 43 21.12 -11.93 7.81
N PRO A 44 21.28 -13.27 7.73
CA PRO A 44 20.47 -14.19 8.50
C PRO A 44 20.75 -14.03 10.01
N GLU A 45 19.69 -14.07 10.80
CA GLU A 45 19.74 -14.04 12.26
C GLU A 45 19.19 -15.35 12.83
N LEU A 46 19.57 -15.68 14.07
CA LEU A 46 19.05 -16.85 14.77
C LEU A 46 17.58 -16.63 15.14
N SER A 47 16.82 -17.72 15.19
CA SER A 47 15.43 -17.68 15.65
C SER A 47 15.34 -17.01 17.02
N THR A 48 14.38 -16.10 17.18
CA THR A 48 14.13 -15.27 18.39
C THR A 48 15.22 -14.24 18.73
N GLN A 49 16.19 -14.04 17.84
CA GLN A 49 17.29 -13.08 18.00
C GLN A 49 17.42 -12.16 16.77
N GLU A 50 16.32 -11.91 16.06
CA GLU A 50 16.27 -11.17 14.80
C GLU A 50 16.26 -9.65 15.02
N GLN A 51 17.16 -9.13 15.86
CA GLN A 51 17.14 -7.72 16.28
C GLN A 51 17.32 -6.74 15.12
N ARG A 52 18.24 -7.04 14.19
CA ARG A 52 18.52 -6.21 13.03
C ARG A 52 17.33 -6.24 12.07
N THR A 53 16.82 -7.43 11.78
CA THR A 53 15.69 -7.63 10.87
C THR A 53 14.42 -6.98 11.43
N ALA A 54 14.14 -7.15 12.73
CA ALA A 54 13.02 -6.50 13.39
C ALA A 54 13.13 -4.96 13.34
N ALA A 55 14.32 -4.41 13.59
CA ALA A 55 14.56 -2.97 13.49
C ALA A 55 14.38 -2.44 12.07
N LEU A 56 14.86 -3.18 11.05
CA LEU A 56 14.65 -2.84 9.64
C LEU A 56 13.16 -2.80 9.31
N LEU A 57 12.41 -3.86 9.62
CA LEU A 57 10.98 -3.93 9.32
C LEU A 57 10.18 -2.85 10.06
N ALA A 58 10.50 -2.60 11.33
CA ALA A 58 9.86 -1.53 12.10
C ALA A 58 10.09 -0.16 11.47
N LYS A 59 11.29 0.11 10.96
CA LYS A 59 11.63 1.36 10.26
C LYS A 59 10.82 1.49 8.95
N GLU A 60 10.83 0.47 8.11
CA GLU A 60 10.15 0.51 6.79
C GLU A 60 8.62 0.58 6.95
N LEU A 61 8.04 -0.16 7.90
CA LEU A 61 6.60 -0.11 8.18
C LEU A 61 6.15 1.26 8.73
N LYS A 62 6.94 1.86 9.64
CA LYS A 62 6.67 3.24 10.11
C LYS A 62 6.74 4.24 8.97
N ALA A 63 7.68 4.08 8.04
CA ALA A 63 7.85 4.98 6.90
C ALA A 63 6.61 4.99 5.96
N VAL A 64 5.88 3.88 5.87
CA VAL A 64 4.63 3.79 5.10
C VAL A 64 3.37 4.09 5.93
N GLY A 65 3.53 4.57 7.16
CA GLY A 65 2.43 5.03 8.01
C GLY A 65 1.76 3.95 8.85
N CYS A 66 2.35 2.75 8.96
CA CYS A 66 1.87 1.75 9.91
C CYS A 66 2.23 2.14 11.35
N ASP A 67 1.32 1.83 12.27
CA ASP A 67 1.65 1.79 13.69
C ASP A 67 2.42 0.51 14.00
N VAL A 68 3.53 0.63 14.72
CA VAL A 68 4.45 -0.49 15.00
C VAL A 68 4.71 -0.52 16.51
N THR A 69 4.27 -1.62 17.13
CA THR A 69 4.32 -1.88 18.58
C THR A 69 5.51 -2.73 18.98
#